data_AF-A0A958HVK1-F1
#
_entry.id   AF-A0A958HVK1-F1
#
_cell.length_a   1.000
_cell.length_b   1.000
_cell.length_c   1.000
_cell.angle_alpha   90.00
_cell.angle_beta   90.00
_cell.angle_gamma   90.00
#
_symmetry.space_group_name_H-M   'P 1'
#
loop_
_entity.id
_entity.type
_entity.pdbx_description
1 polymer ?
#
loop_
_entity_poly.entity_id
_entity_poly.type
_entity_poly.pdbx_seq_one_letter_code
_entity_poly.pdbx_strand_id
1 'polypeptide(L)'
;DEDFDFFSRTLRGIEQNQPRWKRAVNATNGVLGEVVGRLYVAQYFKPEAKARMQKLVENLKLAFAERIKTLEWMSEETQKAALEKLSKFNSKIGYPDEWKDYSQLEINQAELVRNMKRSAMVEYQRMIDKLGQPIDRGEWFMTPQTVNAYYNPPMNEVVFPAAILQPPFFNMDA
;
A
#
# COMPACT_ATOMS: atom_id res chain seq x y z
N ASP A 1 -18.27 20.98 -12.27
CA ASP A 1 -19.37 20.14 -12.75
C ASP A 1 -18.99 19.38 -14.02
N GLU A 2 -18.46 20.04 -15.05
CA GLU A 2 -17.96 19.35 -16.27
C GLU A 2 -16.98 18.19 -16.04
N ASP A 3 -16.04 18.32 -15.09
CA ASP A 3 -15.10 17.24 -14.73
C ASP A 3 -15.83 15.95 -14.28
N PHE A 4 -16.84 16.10 -13.41
CA PHE A 4 -17.64 14.96 -12.96
C PHE A 4 -18.52 14.41 -14.08
N ASP A 5 -19.15 15.29 -14.85
CA ASP A 5 -20.07 14.91 -15.93
C ASP A 5 -19.36 14.10 -17.02
N PHE A 6 -18.14 14.47 -17.38
CA PHE A 6 -17.35 13.69 -18.33
C PHE A 6 -16.74 12.43 -17.68
N PHE A 7 -15.85 12.58 -16.69
CA PHE A 7 -15.03 11.46 -16.21
C PHE A 7 -15.78 10.45 -15.35
N SER A 8 -16.88 10.85 -14.70
CA SER A 8 -17.65 9.99 -13.81
C SER A 8 -18.98 9.57 -14.41
N ARG A 9 -19.81 10.52 -14.86
CA ARG A 9 -21.12 10.19 -15.43
C ARG A 9 -20.98 9.52 -16.80
N THR A 10 -20.29 10.16 -17.73
CA THR A 10 -20.18 9.67 -19.12
C THR A 10 -19.31 8.40 -19.21
N LEU A 11 -18.11 8.41 -18.62
CA LEU A 11 -17.18 7.29 -18.75
C LEU A 11 -17.47 6.10 -17.82
N ARG A 12 -18.14 6.31 -16.68
CA ARG A 12 -18.30 5.29 -15.64
C ARG A 12 -19.74 5.05 -15.20
N GLY A 13 -20.71 5.77 -15.76
CA GLY A 13 -22.13 5.62 -15.41
C GLY A 13 -22.49 6.08 -14.00
N ILE A 14 -21.66 6.91 -13.35
CA ILE A 14 -21.94 7.38 -11.99
C ILE A 14 -22.95 8.53 -12.04
N GLU A 15 -24.13 8.33 -11.46
CA GLU A 15 -25.23 9.30 -11.52
C GLU A 15 -24.96 10.57 -10.69
N GLN A 16 -24.45 10.38 -9.46
CA GLN A 16 -24.27 11.45 -8.48
C GLN A 16 -22.84 11.50 -7.95
N ASN A 17 -22.34 12.72 -7.77
CA ASN A 17 -21.01 12.92 -7.22
C ASN A 17 -20.96 12.54 -5.74
N GLN A 18 -19.80 12.11 -5.27
CA GLN A 18 -19.60 11.78 -3.86
C GLN A 18 -19.90 13.00 -2.97
N PRO A 19 -20.51 12.77 -1.79
CA PRO A 19 -20.74 13.83 -0.83
C PRO A 19 -19.41 14.48 -0.46
N ARG A 20 -19.45 15.79 -0.17
CA ARG A 20 -18.25 16.64 0.00
C ARG A 20 -17.26 16.06 1.01
N TRP A 21 -17.74 15.48 2.10
CA TRP A 21 -16.88 14.89 3.13
C TRP A 21 -16.06 13.70 2.62
N LYS A 22 -16.61 12.83 1.75
CA LYS A 22 -15.86 11.70 1.16
C LYS A 22 -14.74 12.22 0.27
N ARG A 23 -15.02 13.25 -0.53
CA ARG A 23 -14.01 13.91 -1.37
C ARG A 23 -12.94 14.59 -0.53
N ALA A 24 -13.30 15.21 0.59
CA ALA A 24 -12.34 15.77 1.54
C ALA A 24 -11.44 14.68 2.15
N VAL A 25 -12.02 13.55 2.60
CA VAL A 25 -11.25 12.40 3.09
C VAL A 25 -10.29 11.87 2.03
N ASN A 26 -10.75 11.72 0.78
CA ASN A 26 -9.90 11.27 -0.34
C ASN A 26 -8.75 12.25 -0.60
N ALA A 27 -9.02 13.56 -0.60
CA ALA A 27 -7.99 14.58 -0.76
C ALA A 27 -6.97 14.56 0.38
N THR A 28 -7.43 14.44 1.63
CA THR A 28 -6.54 14.30 2.79
C THR A 28 -5.72 13.03 2.72
N ASN A 29 -6.30 11.89 2.35
CA ASN A 29 -5.55 10.64 2.14
C ASN A 29 -4.51 10.75 1.02
N GLY A 30 -4.79 11.51 -0.04
CA GLY A 30 -3.84 11.72 -1.13
C GLY A 30 -2.62 12.58 -0.74
N VAL A 31 -2.77 13.48 0.22
CA VAL A 31 -1.74 14.45 0.61
C VAL A 31 -1.03 14.09 1.92
N LEU A 32 -1.78 13.58 2.90
CA LEU A 32 -1.33 13.25 4.25
C LEU A 32 -1.57 11.77 4.57
N GLY A 33 -1.51 10.91 3.56
CA GLY A 33 -1.90 9.50 3.67
C GLY A 33 -1.20 8.74 4.79
N GLU A 34 0.10 8.96 5.01
CA GLU A 34 0.82 8.30 6.10
C GLU A 34 0.53 8.87 7.49
N VAL A 35 0.22 10.17 7.58
CA VAL A 35 -0.26 10.77 8.83
C VAL A 35 -1.60 10.16 9.23
N VAL A 36 -2.53 10.03 8.27
CA VAL A 36 -3.81 9.34 8.49
C VAL A 36 -3.58 7.86 8.83
N GLY A 37 -2.65 7.20 8.14
CA GLY A 37 -2.30 5.80 8.37
C GLY A 37 -1.79 5.53 9.78
N ARG A 38 -0.95 6.41 10.32
CA ARG A 38 -0.46 6.30 11.70
C ARG A 38 -1.60 6.35 12.71
N LEU A 39 -2.56 7.26 12.52
CA LEU A 39 -3.76 7.35 13.36
C LEU A 39 -4.66 6.12 13.20
N TYR A 40 -4.86 5.68 11.96
CA TYR A 40 -5.67 4.50 11.65
C TYR A 40 -5.12 3.23 12.33
N VAL A 41 -3.82 2.99 12.21
CA VAL A 41 -3.16 1.83 12.83
C VAL A 41 -3.29 1.88 14.35
N ALA A 42 -3.03 3.04 14.96
CA ALA A 42 -3.14 3.21 16.40
C ALA A 42 -4.55 2.92 16.95
N GLN A 43 -5.58 3.19 16.15
CA GLN A 43 -6.97 3.03 16.58
C GLN A 43 -7.58 1.67 16.21
N TYR A 44 -7.21 1.10 15.06
CA TYR A 44 -7.94 -0.03 14.47
C TYR A 44 -7.10 -1.28 14.23
N PHE A 45 -5.78 -1.20 14.27
CA PHE A 45 -4.92 -2.34 13.95
C PHE A 45 -4.31 -2.97 15.21
N LYS A 46 -4.49 -4.28 15.34
CA LYS A 46 -3.99 -5.08 16.47
C LYS A 46 -2.67 -5.76 16.10
N PRO A 47 -1.59 -5.66 16.89
CA PRO A 47 -0.30 -6.31 16.60
C PRO A 47 -0.40 -7.83 16.36
N GLU A 48 -1.36 -8.50 17.00
CA GLU A 48 -1.62 -9.93 16.84
C GLU A 48 -2.00 -10.30 15.40
N ALA A 49 -2.69 -9.39 14.68
CA ALA A 49 -3.02 -9.58 13.27
C ALA A 49 -1.77 -9.61 12.39
N LYS A 50 -0.75 -8.77 12.71
CA LYS A 50 0.55 -8.79 12.01
C LYS A 50 1.23 -10.15 12.21
N ALA A 51 1.30 -10.64 13.46
CA ALA A 51 1.94 -11.92 13.76
C ALA A 51 1.23 -13.12 13.10
N ARG A 52 -0.11 -13.15 13.13
CA ARG A 52 -0.89 -14.22 12.48
C ARG A 52 -0.74 -14.18 10.96
N MET A 53 -0.74 -12.99 10.35
CA MET A 53 -0.53 -12.85 8.91
C MET A 53 0.89 -13.25 8.49
N GLN A 54 1.92 -12.95 9.29
CA GLN A 54 3.28 -13.42 9.06
C GLN A 54 3.35 -14.95 8.97
N LYS A 55 2.70 -15.65 9.92
CA LYS A 55 2.62 -17.11 9.90
C LYS A 55 1.90 -17.63 8.65
N LEU A 56 0.82 -16.97 8.23
CA LEU A 56 0.09 -17.34 7.01
C LEU A 56 0.96 -17.20 5.76
N VAL A 57 1.73 -16.11 5.64
CA VAL A 57 2.66 -15.90 4.52
C VAL A 57 3.73 -16.99 4.47
N GLU A 58 4.31 -17.36 5.62
CA GLU A 58 5.30 -18.45 5.66
C GLU A 58 4.69 -19.81 5.26
N ASN A 59 3.47 -20.11 5.71
CA ASN A 59 2.75 -21.31 5.27
C ASN A 59 2.52 -21.31 3.75
N LEU A 60 2.15 -20.16 3.18
CA LEU A 60 1.98 -20.02 1.72
C LEU A 60 3.29 -20.23 0.97
N LYS A 61 4.41 -19.70 1.46
CA LYS A 61 5.74 -19.92 0.86
C LYS A 61 6.10 -21.41 0.85
N LEU A 62 5.85 -22.13 1.94
CA LEU A 62 6.08 -23.58 2.01
C LEU A 62 5.23 -24.34 0.99
N ALA A 63 3.92 -24.08 0.96
CA ALA A 63 3.01 -24.73 0.01
C ALA A 63 3.37 -24.43 -1.46
N PHE A 64 3.79 -23.19 -1.77
CA PHE A 64 4.29 -22.84 -3.09
C PHE A 64 5.58 -23.59 -3.44
N ALA A 65 6.51 -23.72 -2.50
CA ALA A 65 7.76 -24.44 -2.71
C ALA A 65 7.53 -25.93 -2.99
N GLU A 66 6.61 -26.56 -2.25
CA GLU A 66 6.19 -27.95 -2.49
C GLU A 66 5.57 -28.10 -3.88
N ARG A 67 4.64 -27.21 -4.23
CA ARG A 67 4.00 -27.23 -5.55
C ARG A 67 5.00 -27.07 -6.69
N ILE A 68 5.96 -26.15 -6.59
CA ILE A 68 6.97 -25.93 -7.64
C ILE A 68 7.76 -27.21 -7.95
N LYS A 69 8.10 -27.98 -6.92
CA LYS A 69 8.86 -29.24 -7.07
C LYS A 69 8.09 -30.34 -7.81
N THR A 70 6.76 -30.26 -7.87
CA THR A 70 5.91 -31.27 -8.52
C THR A 70 5.44 -30.86 -9.91
N LEU A 71 5.88 -29.71 -10.44
CA LEU A 71 5.44 -29.22 -11.75
C LEU A 71 6.21 -29.89 -12.90
N GLU A 72 5.60 -30.92 -13.49
CA GLU A 72 6.18 -31.71 -14.61
C GLU A 72 6.43 -30.88 -15.88
N TRP A 73 5.73 -29.77 -16.06
CA TRP A 73 5.91 -28.90 -17.22
C TRP A 73 7.14 -27.99 -17.12
N MET A 74 7.76 -27.88 -15.94
CA MET A 74 8.95 -27.07 -15.72
C MET A 74 10.22 -27.92 -15.80
N SER A 75 11.26 -27.42 -16.49
CA SER A 75 12.59 -28.02 -16.39
C SER A 75 13.16 -27.90 -14.98
N GLU A 76 14.06 -28.79 -14.60
CA GLU A 76 14.75 -28.75 -13.30
C GLU A 76 15.46 -27.42 -13.05
N GLU A 77 16.10 -26.86 -14.09
CA GLU A 77 16.76 -25.56 -14.03
C GLU A 77 15.76 -24.43 -13.68
N THR A 78 14.60 -24.42 -14.33
CA THR A 78 13.56 -23.42 -14.09
C THR A 78 12.97 -23.57 -12.69
N GLN A 79 12.74 -24.80 -12.22
CA GLN A 79 12.26 -25.07 -10.86
C GLN A 79 13.25 -24.54 -9.82
N LYS A 80 14.55 -24.77 -10.02
CA LYS A 80 15.61 -24.25 -9.12
C LYS A 80 15.59 -22.72 -9.06
N ALA A 81 15.49 -22.04 -10.20
CA ALA A 81 15.41 -20.58 -10.26
C ALA A 81 14.14 -20.04 -9.58
N ALA A 82 13.00 -20.72 -9.75
CA ALA A 82 11.75 -20.35 -9.10
C ALA A 82 11.83 -20.50 -7.56
N LEU A 83 12.43 -21.58 -7.08
CA LEU A 83 12.68 -21.79 -5.64
C LEU A 83 13.65 -20.76 -5.06
N GLU A 84 14.67 -20.35 -5.83
CA GLU A 84 15.59 -19.29 -5.41
C GLU A 84 14.87 -17.93 -5.30
N LYS A 85 13.99 -17.60 -6.23
CA LYS A 85 13.16 -16.39 -6.13
C LYS A 85 12.25 -16.45 -4.89
N LEU A 86 11.63 -17.60 -4.64
CA LEU A 86 10.74 -17.80 -3.50
C LEU A 86 11.49 -17.72 -2.16
N SER A 87 12.74 -18.18 -2.07
CA SER A 87 13.54 -18.10 -0.85
C SER A 87 13.93 -16.66 -0.49
N LYS A 88 14.04 -15.78 -1.49
CA LYS A 88 14.31 -14.34 -1.33
C LYS A 88 13.04 -13.50 -1.18
N PHE A 89 11.88 -14.13 -1.02
CA PHE A 89 10.59 -13.45 -0.98
C PHE A 89 10.33 -12.81 0.38
N ASN A 90 10.07 -11.50 0.38
CA ASN A 90 9.84 -10.69 1.57
C ASN A 90 8.35 -10.33 1.72
N SER A 91 7.95 -10.00 2.95
CA SER A 91 6.60 -9.48 3.22
C SER A 91 6.62 -8.24 4.10
N LYS A 92 5.74 -7.29 3.80
CA LYS A 92 5.44 -6.10 4.60
C LYS A 92 3.98 -6.14 5.02
N ILE A 93 3.71 -6.04 6.32
CA ILE A 93 2.39 -6.36 6.88
C ILE A 93 1.94 -5.25 7.84
N GLY A 94 0.75 -4.73 7.61
CA GLY A 94 0.10 -3.68 8.39
C GLY A 94 0.53 -2.26 7.97
N TYR A 95 1.75 -1.88 8.33
CA TYR A 95 2.21 -0.49 8.28
C TYR A 95 3.74 -0.39 8.23
N PRO A 96 4.31 0.73 7.75
CA PRO A 96 5.76 0.93 7.72
C PRO A 96 6.37 1.08 9.11
N ASP A 97 7.62 0.65 9.26
CA ASP A 97 8.36 0.82 10.52
C ASP A 97 8.82 2.28 10.72
N GLU A 98 9.06 3.01 9.61
CA GLU A 98 9.39 4.43 9.58
C GLU A 98 8.33 5.22 8.80
N TRP A 99 7.89 6.36 9.35
CA TRP A 99 6.88 7.21 8.73
C TRP A 99 7.54 8.34 7.94
N LYS A 100 6.94 8.73 6.82
CA LYS A 100 7.35 9.91 6.06
C LYS A 100 7.37 11.16 6.92
N ASP A 101 8.41 11.95 6.71
CA ASP A 101 8.48 13.30 7.26
C ASP A 101 7.64 14.27 6.43
N TYR A 102 6.82 15.04 7.14
CA TYR A 102 5.96 16.10 6.61
C TYR A 102 6.34 17.47 7.15
N SER A 103 7.51 17.62 7.80
CA SER A 103 7.98 18.89 8.38
C SER A 103 8.00 20.07 7.40
N GLN A 104 8.25 19.78 6.11
CA GLN A 104 8.29 20.79 5.04
C GLN A 104 6.91 21.14 4.47
N LEU A 105 5.84 20.45 4.88
CA LEU A 105 4.49 20.68 4.37
C LEU A 105 3.69 21.59 5.31
N GLU A 106 3.51 22.84 4.89
CA GLU A 106 2.62 23.78 5.57
C GLU A 106 1.18 23.67 5.04
N ILE A 107 0.21 23.64 5.96
CA ILE A 107 -1.22 23.57 5.65
C ILE A 107 -1.95 24.76 6.29
N ASN A 108 -2.70 25.50 5.47
CA ASN A 108 -3.56 26.59 5.94
C ASN A 108 -5.03 26.28 5.64
N GLN A 109 -5.91 26.40 6.65
CA GLN A 109 -7.34 26.05 6.53
C GLN A 109 -8.09 26.86 5.47
N ALA A 110 -7.67 28.10 5.19
CA ALA A 110 -8.31 28.97 4.21
C ALA A 110 -7.78 28.78 2.77
N GLU A 111 -6.72 28.00 2.56
CA GLU A 111 -5.98 27.97 1.28
C GLU A 111 -5.94 26.59 0.61
N LEU A 112 -7.09 25.96 0.35
CA LEU A 112 -7.17 24.61 -0.22
C LEU A 112 -6.26 24.42 -1.45
N VAL A 113 -6.36 25.28 -2.46
CA VAL A 113 -5.57 25.16 -3.71
C VAL A 113 -4.08 25.32 -3.43
N ARG A 114 -3.68 26.23 -2.52
CA ARG A 114 -2.28 26.42 -2.15
C ARG A 114 -1.75 25.21 -1.38
N ASN A 115 -2.55 24.59 -0.51
CA ASN A 115 -2.17 23.36 0.18
C ASN A 115 -1.90 22.22 -0.80
N MET A 116 -2.76 22.05 -1.81
CA MET A 116 -2.55 21.03 -2.85
C MET A 116 -1.26 21.27 -3.62
N LYS A 117 -0.96 22.53 -3.97
CA LYS A 117 0.31 22.90 -4.63
C LYS A 117 1.53 22.66 -3.74
N ARG A 118 1.48 23.08 -2.46
CA ARG A 118 2.55 22.84 -1.47
C ARG A 118 2.84 21.36 -1.31
N SER A 119 1.80 20.54 -1.17
CA SER A 119 1.94 19.09 -1.11
C SER A 119 2.59 18.52 -2.36
N ALA A 120 2.13 18.90 -3.56
CA ALA A 120 2.73 18.43 -4.80
C ALA A 120 4.22 18.81 -4.91
N MET A 121 4.61 20.00 -4.45
CA MET A 121 6.00 20.44 -4.42
C MET A 121 6.86 19.64 -3.44
N VAL A 122 6.34 19.34 -2.24
CA VAL A 122 7.03 18.51 -1.24
C VAL A 122 7.21 17.08 -1.75
N GLU A 123 6.18 16.48 -2.33
CA GLU A 123 6.29 15.14 -2.94
C GLU A 123 7.27 15.12 -4.12
N TYR A 124 7.23 16.14 -4.98
CA TYR A 124 8.18 16.29 -6.08
C TYR A 124 9.62 16.36 -5.56
N GLN A 125 9.90 17.23 -4.59
CA GLN A 125 11.23 17.37 -4.02
C GLN A 125 11.69 16.06 -3.38
N ARG A 126 10.83 15.37 -2.63
CA ARG A 126 11.15 14.06 -2.05
C ARG A 126 11.54 13.03 -3.11
N MET A 127 10.90 13.04 -4.29
CA MET A 127 11.27 12.16 -5.39
C MET A 127 12.60 12.56 -6.04
N ILE A 128 12.89 13.85 -6.16
CA ILE A 128 14.18 14.34 -6.65
C ILE A 128 15.31 13.96 -5.68
N ASP A 129 15.09 14.09 -4.37
CA ASP A 129 16.09 13.79 -3.34
C ASP A 129 16.50 12.32 -3.29
N LYS A 130 15.68 11.41 -3.85
CA LYS A 130 16.02 10.00 -4.00
C LYS A 130 17.05 9.73 -5.11
N LEU A 131 17.26 10.67 -6.04
CA LEU A 131 18.17 10.45 -7.16
C LEU A 131 19.62 10.33 -6.65
N GLY A 132 20.31 9.26 -7.08
CA GLY A 132 21.68 8.96 -6.66
C GLY A 132 21.81 8.39 -5.24
N GLN A 133 20.71 8.22 -4.52
CA GLN A 133 20.70 7.62 -3.19
C GLN A 133 20.52 6.09 -3.26
N PRO A 134 20.93 5.34 -2.22
CA PRO A 134 20.57 3.93 -2.08
C PRO A 134 19.05 3.74 -2.10
N ILE A 135 18.60 2.57 -2.56
CA ILE A 135 17.17 2.29 -2.58
C ILE A 135 16.67 2.08 -1.15
N ASP A 136 15.65 2.85 -0.77
CA ASP A 136 14.90 2.64 0.45
C ASP A 136 14.05 1.36 0.36
N ARG A 137 14.48 0.32 1.07
CA ARG A 137 13.76 -0.96 1.15
C ARG A 137 12.62 -0.92 2.19
N GLY A 138 12.58 0.10 3.05
CA GLY A 138 11.52 0.34 4.02
C GLY A 138 10.29 1.01 3.40
N GLU A 139 10.41 1.63 2.23
CA GLU A 139 9.34 2.38 1.58
C GLU A 139 8.09 1.54 1.24
N TRP A 140 6.90 2.14 1.42
CA TRP A 140 5.61 1.59 1.03
C TRP A 140 4.97 2.38 -0.10
N PHE A 141 4.27 1.68 -0.99
CA PHE A 141 3.52 2.28 -2.11
C PHE A 141 2.00 2.31 -1.87
N MET A 142 1.55 1.85 -0.70
CA MET A 142 0.18 1.97 -0.23
C MET A 142 0.17 2.39 1.23
N THR A 143 -0.79 3.23 1.58
CA THR A 143 -1.01 3.63 2.97
C THR A 143 -1.68 2.50 3.77
N PRO A 144 -1.47 2.42 5.10
CA PRO A 144 -2.06 1.37 5.94
C PRO A 144 -3.58 1.21 5.83
N GLN A 145 -4.30 2.31 5.60
CA GLN A 145 -5.76 2.36 5.46
C GLN A 145 -6.27 1.98 4.06
N THR A 146 -5.40 1.63 3.12
CA THR A 146 -5.78 1.16 1.79
C THR A 146 -6.29 -0.28 1.85
N VAL A 147 -7.52 -0.52 1.38
CA VAL A 147 -8.06 -1.89 1.23
C VAL A 147 -7.59 -2.47 -0.10
N ASN A 148 -6.35 -2.97 -0.13
CA ASN A 148 -5.77 -3.66 -1.29
C ASN A 148 -4.53 -4.45 -0.84
N ALA A 149 -3.81 -5.08 -1.76
CA ALA A 149 -2.47 -5.63 -1.55
C ALA A 149 -1.65 -5.45 -2.85
N TYR A 150 -0.33 -5.51 -2.76
CA TYR A 150 0.51 -5.45 -3.97
C TYR A 150 1.74 -6.35 -3.88
N TYR A 151 2.28 -6.71 -5.05
CA TYR A 151 3.61 -7.28 -5.20
C TYR A 151 4.50 -6.26 -5.92
N ASN A 152 5.71 -6.06 -5.41
CA ASN A 152 6.72 -5.17 -5.97
C ASN A 152 7.86 -6.02 -6.56
N PRO A 153 7.91 -6.20 -7.91
CA PRO A 153 8.87 -7.10 -8.54
C PRO A 153 10.35 -6.74 -8.29
N PRO A 154 10.78 -5.47 -8.41
CA PRO A 154 12.15 -5.07 -8.07
C PRO A 154 12.62 -5.46 -6.66
N MET A 155 11.73 -5.46 -5.68
CA MET A 155 12.06 -5.82 -4.29
C MET A 155 11.74 -7.28 -3.93
N ASN A 156 11.07 -8.01 -4.82
CA ASN A 156 10.56 -9.35 -4.56
C ASN A 156 9.77 -9.43 -3.24
N GLU A 157 8.89 -8.45 -3.02
CA GLU A 157 8.11 -8.33 -1.79
C GLU A 157 6.61 -8.27 -2.06
N VAL A 158 5.82 -8.82 -1.14
CA VAL A 158 4.37 -8.63 -1.08
C VAL A 158 4.01 -7.75 0.11
N VAL A 159 3.03 -6.88 -0.08
CA VAL A 159 2.64 -5.89 0.92
C VAL A 159 1.14 -5.96 1.20
N PHE A 160 0.81 -6.06 2.47
CA PHE A 160 -0.56 -6.13 3.00
C PHE A 160 -0.80 -4.97 3.97
N PRO A 161 -1.37 -3.84 3.51
CA PRO A 161 -1.82 -2.75 4.39
C PRO A 161 -2.76 -3.23 5.50
N ALA A 162 -2.76 -2.55 6.64
CA ALA A 162 -3.59 -2.89 7.80
C ALA A 162 -5.07 -3.09 7.46
N ALA A 163 -5.63 -2.26 6.58
CA ALA A 163 -7.04 -2.30 6.22
C ALA A 163 -7.44 -3.48 5.31
N ILE A 164 -6.53 -4.27 4.74
CA ILE A 164 -6.92 -5.54 4.10
C ILE A 164 -7.03 -6.69 5.11
N LEU A 165 -6.45 -6.53 6.31
CA LEU A 165 -6.42 -7.55 7.37
C LEU A 165 -7.65 -7.48 8.26
N GLN A 166 -8.82 -7.50 7.63
CA GLN A 166 -10.13 -7.51 8.27
C GLN A 166 -11.12 -8.36 7.44
N PRO A 167 -12.28 -8.72 8.00
CA PRO A 167 -13.31 -9.43 7.24
C PRO A 167 -13.71 -8.67 5.96
N PRO A 168 -14.02 -9.38 4.87
CA PRO A 168 -14.10 -10.84 4.75
C PRO A 168 -12.77 -11.55 4.45
N PHE A 169 -11.67 -10.80 4.28
CA PHE A 169 -10.39 -11.37 3.84
C PHE A 169 -9.63 -12.09 4.97
N PHE A 170 -9.72 -11.54 6.18
CA PHE A 170 -8.95 -12.02 7.32
C PHE A 170 -9.77 -11.88 8.60
N ASN A 171 -9.98 -13.01 9.28
CA ASN A 171 -10.70 -13.06 10.54
C ASN A 171 -9.77 -13.59 11.64
N MET A 172 -9.59 -12.80 12.71
CA MET A 172 -8.75 -13.16 13.85
C MET A 172 -9.37 -14.23 14.75
N ASP A 173 -10.69 -14.42 14.68
CA ASP A 173 -11.43 -15.38 15.51
C ASP A 173 -11.63 -16.74 14.82
N ALA A 174 -11.22 -16.85 13.55
CA ALA A 174 -11.28 -18.09 12.77
C ALA A 174 -10.16 -19.07 13.15
#